data_AF-A0ABD5S332-F1
#
_entry.id   AF-A0ABD5S332-F1
#
_cell.length_a   1.000
_cell.length_b   1.000
_cell.length_c   1.000
_cell.angle_alpha   90.00
_cell.angle_beta   90.00
_cell.angle_gamma   90.00
#
_symmetry.space_group_name_H-M   'P 1'
#
loop_
_entity.id
_entity.type
_entity.pdbx_description
1 polymer ?
#
loop_
_entity_poly.entity_id
_entity_poly.type
_entity_poly.pdbx_seq_one_letter_code
_entity_poly.pdbx_strand_id
1 'polypeptide(L)'
;GKAEGLESGLSAVVDGGDPEDVLAEYKYDGVRAQIHVDGDEVRVFTRRLDDVTEQFPDVVRAVREGVDEDGCIVEAELVGYDPETGDAVPFQRLSRRIRRTEGIDRMAEQIPVVAYLFDAVYVDGETLFDLPLGERLDRLDGAFEATERALEPARRLFGPTLDEAEALYEDALAAGHEGVVLKNLAASYQPGTRVGYVTKVKPTMEPLDLVVVGAEWSQGRKSDWLGRLHLACRVGDASPGGNERNAADAMELGGGTDGDDSTDRDDENDSADRDDENDTADRDDENGVNDERAREAGDATERTIDGYAKVGRMFSGLTDEQLVEMTERLEPLVTEDRGKEVVVRPEVVVEVEYEAIQSSPRYETGFALRFPRFLGFRDDLAPEDADSLSKVRELYEEQ
;
A
#
# COMPACT_ATOMS: atom_id res chain seq x y z
N GLY A 1 -2.91 15.96 -9.38
CA GLY A 1 -1.60 15.56 -8.81
C GLY A 1 -1.78 14.94 -7.44
N LYS A 2 -0.75 15.00 -6.58
CA LYS A 2 -0.89 14.90 -5.11
C LYS A 2 -0.84 16.33 -4.60
N ALA A 3 -1.75 16.72 -3.72
CA ALA A 3 -1.66 18.00 -3.01
C ALA A 3 -1.15 17.77 -1.59
N GLU A 4 -0.51 18.78 -1.01
CA GLU A 4 0.00 18.75 0.37
C GLU A 4 -1.13 18.86 1.40
N GLY A 5 -2.31 19.36 1.00
CA GLY A 5 -3.49 19.47 1.84
C GLY A 5 -4.76 19.79 1.03
N LEU A 6 -5.89 19.91 1.71
CA LEU A 6 -7.19 20.14 1.08
C LEU A 6 -7.28 21.53 0.44
N GLU A 7 -6.84 22.60 1.12
CA GLU A 7 -6.91 23.97 0.60
C GLU A 7 -6.16 24.10 -0.74
N SER A 8 -4.90 23.64 -0.78
CA SER A 8 -4.11 23.64 -2.01
C SER A 8 -4.69 22.69 -3.06
N GLY A 9 -5.28 21.57 -2.64
CA GLY A 9 -5.94 20.61 -3.53
C GLY A 9 -7.18 21.17 -4.22
N LEU A 10 -8.06 21.84 -3.48
CA LEU A 10 -9.30 22.46 -3.98
C LEU A 10 -8.99 23.55 -5.01
N SER A 11 -7.99 24.39 -4.73
CA SER A 11 -7.57 25.42 -5.68
C SER A 11 -6.91 24.82 -6.93
N ALA A 12 -6.02 23.82 -6.76
CA ALA A 12 -5.25 23.25 -7.85
C ALA A 12 -6.07 22.39 -8.82
N VAL A 13 -7.19 21.78 -8.39
CA VAL A 13 -7.95 20.88 -9.26
C VAL A 13 -8.74 21.62 -10.35
N VAL A 14 -9.12 22.86 -10.09
CA VAL A 14 -9.80 23.74 -11.07
C VAL A 14 -8.86 24.75 -11.73
N ASP A 15 -7.60 24.85 -11.30
CA ASP A 15 -6.56 25.75 -11.85
C ASP A 15 -7.05 27.21 -12.05
N GLY A 16 -7.67 27.77 -11.01
CA GLY A 16 -8.27 29.11 -11.05
C GLY A 16 -9.64 29.20 -11.72
N GLY A 17 -10.26 28.05 -12.03
CA GLY A 17 -11.66 27.90 -12.43
C GLY A 17 -12.66 28.10 -11.29
N ASP A 18 -13.92 27.73 -11.54
CA ASP A 18 -15.01 27.90 -10.57
C ASP A 18 -14.89 26.87 -9.42
N PRO A 19 -14.86 27.30 -8.15
CA PRO A 19 -14.92 26.37 -7.02
C PRO A 19 -16.16 25.46 -7.01
N GLU A 20 -17.27 25.89 -7.62
CA GLU A 20 -18.47 25.04 -7.76
C GLU A 20 -18.24 23.84 -8.70
N ASP A 21 -17.23 23.90 -9.58
CA ASP A 21 -16.83 22.80 -10.45
C ASP A 21 -15.96 21.76 -9.72
N VAL A 22 -15.76 21.85 -8.40
CA VAL A 22 -15.02 20.85 -7.64
C VAL A 22 -15.94 19.70 -7.22
N LEU A 23 -15.51 18.47 -7.48
CA LEU A 23 -16.08 17.28 -6.85
C LEU A 23 -15.08 16.70 -5.86
N ALA A 24 -15.48 16.50 -4.62
CA ALA A 24 -14.69 15.74 -3.64
C ALA A 24 -15.32 14.36 -3.46
N GLU A 25 -14.53 13.30 -3.59
CA GLU A 25 -14.92 11.91 -3.39
C GLU A 25 -14.03 11.22 -2.37
N TYR A 26 -14.53 10.17 -1.74
CA TYR A 26 -13.67 9.23 -1.03
C TYR A 26 -12.55 8.71 -1.93
N LYS A 27 -11.34 8.65 -1.37
CA LYS A 27 -10.22 7.89 -1.94
C LYS A 27 -10.22 6.51 -1.32
N TYR A 28 -11.09 5.65 -1.83
CA TYR A 28 -11.24 4.27 -1.39
C TYR A 28 -9.91 3.48 -1.43
N ASP A 29 -9.66 2.66 -0.40
CA ASP A 29 -8.57 1.66 -0.41
C ASP A 29 -9.06 0.36 -1.04
N GLY A 30 -8.88 0.22 -2.36
CA GLY A 30 -9.50 -0.86 -3.10
C GLY A 30 -8.79 -1.22 -4.40
N VAL A 31 -9.56 -1.85 -5.29
CA VAL A 31 -9.13 -2.21 -6.64
C VAL A 31 -9.96 -1.42 -7.64
N ARG A 32 -9.34 -0.44 -8.30
CA ARG A 32 -9.94 0.18 -9.48
C ARG A 32 -10.30 -0.87 -10.52
N ALA A 33 -11.57 -0.89 -10.89
CA ALA A 33 -12.15 -1.75 -11.89
C ALA A 33 -12.90 -0.93 -12.95
N GLN A 34 -12.92 -1.46 -14.17
CA GLN A 34 -13.81 -1.03 -15.24
C GLN A 34 -14.79 -2.17 -15.50
N ILE A 35 -16.09 -1.87 -15.41
CA ILE A 35 -17.17 -2.83 -15.56
C ILE A 35 -17.83 -2.58 -16.91
N HIS A 36 -17.91 -3.63 -17.73
CA HIS A 36 -18.53 -3.61 -19.05
C HIS A 36 -19.80 -4.45 -18.98
N VAL A 37 -20.89 -3.89 -19.47
CA VAL A 37 -22.18 -4.55 -19.60
C VAL A 37 -22.58 -4.52 -21.08
N ASP A 38 -22.95 -5.68 -21.61
CA ASP A 38 -23.50 -5.87 -22.96
C ASP A 38 -24.62 -6.92 -22.86
N GLY A 39 -25.85 -6.46 -22.71
CA GLY A 39 -27.00 -7.27 -22.32
C GLY A 39 -26.74 -8.03 -21.02
N ASP A 40 -26.84 -9.36 -21.06
CA ASP A 40 -26.62 -10.23 -19.89
C ASP A 40 -25.12 -10.49 -19.57
N GLU A 41 -24.21 -10.07 -20.46
CA GLU A 41 -22.77 -10.25 -20.30
C GLU A 41 -22.19 -9.12 -19.46
N VAL A 42 -21.56 -9.48 -18.33
CA VAL A 42 -20.84 -8.56 -17.46
C VAL A 42 -19.40 -8.98 -17.39
N ARG A 43 -18.48 -8.03 -17.63
CA ARG A 43 -17.03 -8.24 -17.51
C ARG A 43 -16.41 -7.18 -16.61
N VAL A 44 -15.46 -7.60 -15.79
CA VAL A 44 -14.76 -6.74 -14.83
C VAL A 44 -13.28 -6.75 -15.15
N PHE A 45 -12.71 -5.57 -15.40
CA PHE A 45 -11.31 -5.41 -15.75
C PHE A 45 -10.58 -4.57 -14.72
N THR A 46 -9.37 -4.96 -14.32
CA THR A 46 -8.56 -4.13 -13.44
C THR A 46 -8.03 -2.88 -14.16
N ARG A 47 -7.38 -1.98 -13.42
CA ARG A 47 -6.61 -0.86 -13.99
C ARG A 47 -5.64 -1.22 -15.13
N ARG A 48 -5.08 -2.43 -15.14
CA ARG A 48 -4.16 -2.91 -16.21
C ARG A 48 -4.89 -3.66 -17.32
N LEU A 49 -6.22 -3.68 -17.28
CA LEU A 49 -7.11 -4.40 -18.19
C LEU A 49 -6.96 -5.93 -18.11
N ASP A 50 -6.47 -6.43 -16.97
CA ASP A 50 -6.57 -7.86 -16.65
C ASP A 50 -8.05 -8.18 -16.38
N ASP A 51 -8.59 -9.19 -17.05
CA ASP A 51 -9.95 -9.69 -16.83
C ASP A 51 -10.00 -10.44 -15.50
N VAL A 52 -10.82 -9.94 -14.58
CA VAL A 52 -11.02 -10.48 -13.23
C VAL A 52 -12.47 -10.89 -12.97
N THR A 53 -13.26 -11.05 -14.04
CA THR A 53 -14.71 -11.30 -13.96
C THR A 53 -15.02 -12.51 -13.08
N GLU A 54 -14.29 -13.61 -13.27
CA GLU A 54 -14.49 -14.83 -12.48
C GLU A 54 -14.18 -14.62 -10.99
N GLN A 55 -13.21 -13.78 -10.64
CA GLN A 55 -12.79 -13.53 -9.26
C GLN A 55 -13.77 -12.66 -8.48
N PHE A 56 -14.70 -11.99 -9.17
CA PHE A 56 -15.70 -11.08 -8.60
C PHE A 56 -17.15 -11.46 -8.94
N PRO A 57 -17.59 -12.68 -8.59
CA PRO A 57 -18.94 -13.16 -8.91
C PRO A 57 -20.05 -12.38 -8.19
N ASP A 58 -19.75 -11.86 -7.00
CA ASP A 58 -20.60 -10.95 -6.23
C ASP A 58 -20.83 -9.61 -6.94
N VAL A 59 -19.79 -9.02 -7.54
CA VAL A 59 -19.91 -7.81 -8.37
C VAL A 59 -20.73 -8.10 -9.62
N VAL A 60 -20.43 -9.19 -10.32
CA VAL A 60 -21.16 -9.60 -11.53
C VAL A 60 -22.66 -9.75 -11.24
N ARG A 61 -23.01 -10.36 -10.10
CA ARG A 61 -24.39 -10.50 -9.65
C ARG A 61 -25.03 -9.13 -9.36
N ALA A 62 -24.34 -8.28 -8.59
CA ALA A 62 -24.85 -6.96 -8.24
C ALA A 62 -25.12 -6.09 -9.48
N VAL A 63 -24.21 -6.11 -10.45
CA VAL A 63 -24.35 -5.38 -11.71
C VAL A 63 -25.51 -5.91 -12.53
N ARG A 64 -25.69 -7.23 -12.65
CA ARG A 64 -26.86 -7.80 -13.35
C ARG A 64 -28.20 -7.47 -12.71
N GLU A 65 -28.22 -7.32 -11.39
CA GLU A 65 -29.44 -7.00 -10.63
C GLU A 65 -29.76 -5.50 -10.64
N GLY A 66 -28.74 -4.63 -10.79
CA GLY A 66 -28.88 -3.19 -10.65
C GLY A 66 -28.66 -2.36 -11.91
N VAL A 67 -28.36 -2.95 -13.07
CA VAL A 67 -28.21 -2.22 -14.34
C VAL A 67 -29.50 -2.28 -15.14
N ASP A 68 -30.03 -1.11 -15.51
CA ASP A 68 -31.23 -0.99 -16.33
C ASP A 68 -30.92 -0.97 -17.84
N GLU A 69 -29.67 -0.71 -18.21
CA GLU A 69 -29.26 -0.45 -19.58
C GLU A 69 -28.74 -1.66 -20.34
N ASP A 70 -29.04 -1.72 -21.64
CA ASP A 70 -28.60 -2.80 -22.54
C ASP A 70 -27.07 -2.77 -22.77
N GLY A 71 -26.39 -1.64 -22.51
CA GLY A 71 -24.94 -1.62 -22.55
C GLY A 71 -24.29 -0.38 -21.95
N CYS A 72 -23.34 -0.59 -21.04
CA CYS A 72 -22.59 0.48 -20.39
C CYS A 72 -21.13 0.08 -20.10
N ILE A 73 -20.26 1.08 -19.99
CA ILE A 73 -18.90 0.94 -19.48
C ILE A 73 -18.69 1.97 -18.39
N VAL A 74 -18.51 1.48 -17.16
CA VAL A 74 -18.37 2.31 -15.96
C VAL A 74 -17.10 2.00 -15.19
N GLU A 75 -16.67 2.96 -14.39
CA GLU A 75 -15.52 2.80 -13.50
C GLU A 75 -15.95 2.76 -12.04
N ALA A 76 -15.35 1.84 -11.29
CA ALA A 76 -15.62 1.62 -9.88
C ALA A 76 -14.33 1.40 -9.10
N GLU A 77 -14.36 1.67 -7.80
CA GLU A 77 -13.41 1.08 -6.86
C GLU A 77 -14.07 -0.11 -6.17
N LEU A 78 -13.48 -1.30 -6.29
CA LEU A 78 -13.93 -2.47 -5.55
C LEU A 78 -13.30 -2.45 -4.16
N VAL A 79 -14.12 -2.37 -3.13
CA VAL A 79 -13.69 -2.30 -1.73
C VAL A 79 -14.20 -3.53 -1.01
N GLY A 80 -13.27 -4.29 -0.43
CA GLY A 80 -13.62 -5.43 0.39
C GLY A 80 -14.13 -4.96 1.74
N TYR A 81 -15.04 -5.70 2.36
CA TYR A 81 -15.48 -5.46 3.72
C TYR A 81 -15.56 -6.76 4.53
N ASP A 82 -15.54 -6.62 5.85
CA ASP A 82 -15.77 -7.74 6.75
C ASP A 82 -17.27 -8.02 6.87
N PRO A 83 -17.76 -9.22 6.53
CA PRO A 83 -19.20 -9.49 6.54
C PRO A 83 -19.83 -9.45 7.94
N GLU A 84 -19.03 -9.60 9.00
CA GLU A 84 -19.55 -9.58 10.38
C GLU A 84 -19.67 -8.16 10.91
N THR A 85 -18.65 -7.32 10.70
CA THR A 85 -18.63 -5.94 11.23
C THR A 85 -19.16 -4.91 10.24
N GLY A 86 -19.02 -5.17 8.94
CA GLY A 86 -19.32 -4.23 7.85
C GLY A 86 -18.16 -3.28 7.55
N ASP A 87 -17.04 -3.37 8.28
CA ASP A 87 -15.91 -2.45 8.10
C ASP A 87 -15.13 -2.77 6.83
N ALA A 88 -14.58 -1.74 6.19
CA ALA A 88 -13.68 -1.93 5.05
C ALA A 88 -12.46 -2.76 5.46
N VAL A 89 -12.04 -3.66 4.58
CA VAL A 89 -10.79 -4.41 4.76
C VAL A 89 -9.67 -3.77 3.93
N PRO A 90 -8.42 -3.79 4.42
CA PRO A 90 -7.30 -3.24 3.66
C PRO A 90 -7.15 -3.91 2.29
N PHE A 91 -6.72 -3.13 1.29
CA PHE A 91 -6.44 -3.61 -0.07
C PHE A 91 -5.57 -4.86 -0.10
N GLN A 92 -4.60 -4.98 0.82
CA GLN A 92 -3.74 -6.15 0.93
C GLN A 92 -4.54 -7.45 1.17
N ARG A 93 -5.61 -7.41 1.99
CA ARG A 93 -6.51 -8.54 2.22
C ARG A 93 -7.35 -8.79 0.97
N LEU A 94 -7.94 -7.76 0.37
CA LEU A 94 -8.74 -7.84 -0.86
C LEU A 94 -7.95 -8.43 -2.05
N SER A 95 -6.67 -8.06 -2.19
CA SER A 95 -5.80 -8.46 -3.31
C SER A 95 -5.64 -9.98 -3.45
N ARG A 96 -5.95 -10.74 -2.39
CA ARG A 96 -6.01 -12.22 -2.40
C ARG A 96 -7.05 -12.79 -3.36
N ARG A 97 -8.02 -11.98 -3.80
CA ARG A 97 -9.03 -12.34 -4.82
C ARG A 97 -8.48 -12.32 -6.25
N ILE A 98 -7.75 -11.26 -6.62
CA ILE A 98 -7.43 -10.88 -8.01
C ILE A 98 -6.77 -11.99 -8.85
N ARG A 99 -5.88 -12.80 -8.26
CA ARG A 99 -5.13 -13.85 -8.99
C ARG A 99 -5.59 -15.27 -8.69
N ARG A 100 -6.74 -15.42 -8.04
CA ARG A 100 -7.21 -16.70 -7.55
C ARG A 100 -7.97 -17.45 -8.64
N THR A 101 -7.65 -18.74 -8.80
CA THR A 101 -8.29 -19.63 -9.78
C THR A 101 -9.13 -20.73 -9.15
N GLU A 102 -9.05 -20.92 -7.82
CA GLU A 102 -9.77 -21.96 -7.08
C GLU A 102 -10.38 -21.41 -5.80
N GLY A 103 -11.51 -22.00 -5.36
CA GLY A 103 -12.21 -21.60 -4.14
C GLY A 103 -12.66 -20.13 -4.16
N ILE A 104 -13.09 -19.66 -5.33
CA ILE A 104 -13.49 -18.28 -5.59
C ILE A 104 -14.72 -17.90 -4.79
N ASP A 105 -15.80 -18.70 -4.84
CA ASP A 105 -17.05 -18.42 -4.12
C ASP A 105 -16.82 -18.29 -2.61
N ARG A 106 -16.07 -19.25 -2.04
CA ARG A 106 -15.67 -19.22 -0.64
C ARG A 106 -14.86 -17.95 -0.29
N MET A 107 -14.02 -17.48 -1.20
CA MET A 107 -13.26 -16.24 -0.98
C MET A 107 -14.15 -15.00 -1.07
N ALA A 108 -15.11 -14.98 -1.99
CA ALA A 108 -16.10 -13.91 -2.09
C ALA A 108 -17.00 -13.85 -0.85
N GLU A 109 -17.32 -14.98 -0.22
CA GLU A 109 -18.02 -15.01 1.07
C GLU A 109 -17.16 -14.48 2.23
N GLN A 110 -15.85 -14.74 2.21
CA GLN A 110 -14.93 -14.30 3.27
C GLN A 110 -14.48 -12.84 3.13
N ILE A 111 -14.51 -12.31 1.91
CA ILE A 111 -14.12 -10.95 1.55
C ILE A 111 -15.12 -10.47 0.48
N PRO A 112 -16.38 -10.24 0.85
CA PRO A 112 -17.35 -9.62 -0.06
C PRO A 112 -16.88 -8.21 -0.43
N VAL A 113 -17.32 -7.72 -1.58
CA VAL A 113 -16.97 -6.37 -2.04
C VAL A 113 -18.20 -5.51 -2.31
N VAL A 114 -18.02 -4.20 -2.13
CA VAL A 114 -18.87 -3.16 -2.68
C VAL A 114 -18.16 -2.56 -3.89
N ALA A 115 -18.88 -2.35 -4.99
CA ALA A 115 -18.41 -1.58 -6.13
C ALA A 115 -18.88 -0.12 -5.99
N TYR A 116 -17.95 0.79 -5.67
CA TYR A 116 -18.22 2.23 -5.59
C TYR A 116 -18.00 2.90 -6.94
N LEU A 117 -19.08 3.22 -7.64
CA LEU A 117 -19.11 3.78 -8.98
C LEU A 117 -18.73 5.27 -8.98
N PHE A 118 -17.79 5.67 -9.85
CA PHE A 118 -17.25 7.04 -9.84
C PHE A 118 -17.08 7.72 -11.21
N ASP A 119 -17.32 7.01 -12.32
CA ASP A 119 -17.34 7.58 -13.68
C ASP A 119 -18.03 6.64 -14.67
N ALA A 120 -18.49 7.16 -15.81
CA ALA A 120 -19.02 6.40 -16.93
C ALA A 120 -18.41 6.90 -18.24
N VAL A 121 -18.06 5.99 -19.14
CA VAL A 121 -17.46 6.34 -20.44
C VAL A 121 -18.30 5.90 -21.64
N TYR A 122 -19.28 5.03 -21.43
CA TYR A 122 -20.23 4.59 -22.44
C TYR A 122 -21.55 4.19 -21.75
N VAL A 123 -22.67 4.64 -22.28
CA VAL A 123 -24.04 4.26 -21.85
C VAL A 123 -24.94 4.30 -23.08
N ASP A 124 -25.74 3.26 -23.32
CA ASP A 124 -26.79 3.17 -24.36
C ASP A 124 -26.36 3.53 -25.78
N GLY A 125 -25.22 3.02 -26.21
CA GLY A 125 -24.74 3.30 -27.57
C GLY A 125 -23.99 4.63 -27.70
N GLU A 126 -23.92 5.43 -26.64
CA GLU A 126 -23.26 6.73 -26.64
C GLU A 126 -21.92 6.69 -25.90
N THR A 127 -20.84 7.12 -26.56
CA THR A 127 -19.56 7.37 -25.91
C THR A 127 -19.58 8.72 -25.19
N LEU A 128 -19.15 8.75 -23.94
CA LEU A 128 -19.24 9.93 -23.07
C LEU A 128 -17.92 10.71 -22.93
N PHE A 129 -16.86 10.32 -23.67
CA PHE A 129 -15.51 10.86 -23.46
C PHE A 129 -15.41 12.39 -23.51
N ASP A 130 -16.14 13.00 -24.44
CA ASP A 130 -16.09 14.45 -24.67
C ASP A 130 -16.98 15.23 -23.70
N LEU A 131 -17.83 14.55 -22.92
CA LEU A 131 -18.73 15.20 -21.97
C LEU A 131 -17.99 15.61 -20.68
N PRO A 132 -18.38 16.72 -20.03
CA PRO A 132 -17.94 17.07 -18.69
C PRO A 132 -18.22 15.95 -17.67
N LEU A 133 -17.37 15.80 -16.65
CA LEU A 133 -17.55 14.80 -15.59
C LEU A 133 -18.93 14.92 -14.92
N GLY A 134 -19.43 16.14 -14.68
CA GLY A 134 -20.78 16.32 -14.13
C GLY A 134 -21.85 15.61 -14.95
N GLU A 135 -21.85 15.80 -16.28
CA GLU A 135 -22.80 15.13 -17.17
C GLU A 135 -22.59 13.61 -17.23
N ARG A 136 -21.34 13.13 -17.14
CA ARG A 136 -21.05 11.69 -17.09
C ARG A 136 -21.56 11.05 -15.80
N LEU A 137 -21.50 11.77 -14.68
CA LEU A 137 -22.06 11.32 -13.41
C LEU A 137 -23.59 11.27 -13.47
N ASP A 138 -24.24 12.23 -14.11
CA ASP A 138 -25.70 12.18 -14.33
C ASP A 138 -26.10 10.95 -15.16
N ARG A 139 -25.32 10.62 -16.21
CA ARG A 139 -25.51 9.40 -17.01
C ARG A 139 -25.25 8.13 -16.19
N LEU A 140 -24.23 8.14 -15.34
CA LEU A 140 -23.90 7.02 -14.45
C LEU A 140 -25.02 6.77 -13.45
N ASP A 141 -25.47 7.82 -12.74
CA ASP A 141 -26.50 7.69 -11.71
C ASP A 141 -27.85 7.27 -12.30
N GLY A 142 -28.10 7.58 -13.58
CA GLY A 142 -29.29 7.15 -14.30
C GLY A 142 -29.25 5.70 -14.80
N ALA A 143 -28.06 5.09 -14.94
CA ALA A 143 -27.90 3.76 -15.52
C ALA A 143 -27.93 2.62 -14.48
N PHE A 144 -27.96 2.94 -13.19
CA PHE A 144 -27.87 1.95 -12.11
C PHE A 144 -28.80 2.24 -10.92
N GLU A 145 -29.41 1.20 -10.37
CA GLU A 145 -30.09 1.24 -9.08
C GLU A 145 -29.09 0.90 -7.95
N ALA A 146 -28.88 1.86 -7.05
CA ALA A 146 -27.96 1.68 -5.93
C ALA A 146 -28.45 0.56 -4.98
N THR A 147 -27.59 -0.42 -4.74
CA THR A 147 -27.82 -1.55 -3.84
C THR A 147 -26.81 -1.52 -2.71
N GLU A 148 -27.31 -1.38 -1.48
CA GLU A 148 -26.49 -1.32 -0.27
C GLU A 148 -25.54 -2.53 -0.17
N ARG A 149 -24.26 -2.25 0.09
CA ARG A 149 -23.17 -3.22 0.22
C ARG A 149 -22.92 -4.09 -1.01
N ALA A 150 -23.30 -3.60 -2.19
CA ALA A 150 -23.07 -4.30 -3.44
C ALA A 150 -22.64 -3.34 -4.56
N LEU A 151 -23.48 -2.37 -4.89
CA LEU A 151 -23.26 -1.43 -5.99
C LEU A 151 -23.76 -0.06 -5.57
N GLU A 152 -22.84 0.87 -5.32
CA GLU A 152 -23.17 2.18 -4.75
C GLU A 152 -22.45 3.30 -5.51
N PRO A 153 -23.02 4.51 -5.60
CA PRO A 153 -22.25 5.66 -6.04
C PRO A 153 -21.12 5.94 -5.04
N ALA A 154 -19.98 6.40 -5.54
CA ALA A 154 -18.90 6.89 -4.69
C ALA A 154 -19.41 8.01 -3.77
N ARG A 155 -19.04 7.95 -2.50
CA ARG A 155 -19.34 8.97 -1.49
C ARG A 155 -18.71 10.28 -1.94
N ARG A 156 -19.55 11.28 -2.22
CA ARG A 156 -19.13 12.51 -2.91
C ARG A 156 -19.84 13.77 -2.42
N LEU A 157 -19.16 14.92 -2.56
CA LEU A 157 -19.67 16.28 -2.35
C LEU A 157 -19.37 17.14 -3.58
N PHE A 158 -20.38 17.88 -4.04
CA PHE A 158 -20.28 18.81 -5.18
C PHE A 158 -20.08 20.23 -4.67
N GLY A 159 -19.12 20.95 -5.25
CA GLY A 159 -18.74 22.31 -4.85
C GLY A 159 -18.50 22.49 -3.34
N PRO A 160 -17.78 21.58 -2.65
CA PRO A 160 -17.66 21.66 -1.20
C PRO A 160 -16.87 22.90 -0.76
N THR A 161 -17.25 23.46 0.38
CA THR A 161 -16.38 24.36 1.15
C THR A 161 -15.18 23.59 1.73
N LEU A 162 -14.16 24.31 2.21
CA LEU A 162 -13.01 23.69 2.85
C LEU A 162 -13.43 22.84 4.06
N ASP A 163 -14.27 23.37 4.95
CA ASP A 163 -14.77 22.66 6.14
C ASP A 163 -15.55 21.38 5.77
N GLU A 164 -16.35 21.41 4.70
CA GLU A 164 -17.08 20.22 4.22
C GLU A 164 -16.14 19.18 3.61
N ALA A 165 -15.11 19.62 2.89
CA ALA A 165 -14.08 18.73 2.35
C ALA A 165 -13.21 18.12 3.47
N GLU A 166 -12.92 18.88 4.53
CA GLU A 166 -12.24 18.41 5.74
C GLU A 166 -13.07 17.35 6.45
N ALA A 167 -14.36 17.58 6.65
CA ALA A 167 -15.26 16.60 7.25
C ALA A 167 -15.34 15.31 6.40
N LEU A 168 -15.43 15.41 5.08
CA LEU A 168 -15.40 14.24 4.19
C LEU A 168 -14.07 13.48 4.26
N TYR A 169 -12.96 14.21 4.39
CA TYR A 169 -11.64 13.63 4.51
C TYR A 169 -11.46 12.86 5.83
N GLU A 170 -11.88 13.44 6.95
CA GLU A 170 -11.87 12.76 8.25
C GLU A 170 -12.78 11.52 8.27
N ASP A 171 -13.98 11.63 7.68
CA ASP A 171 -14.93 10.52 7.52
C ASP A 171 -14.33 9.38 6.70
N ALA A 172 -13.61 9.70 5.61
CA ALA A 172 -12.93 8.71 4.78
C ALA A 172 -11.83 7.96 5.56
N LEU A 173 -11.02 8.67 6.35
CA LEU A 173 -9.98 8.05 7.18
C LEU A 173 -10.59 7.17 8.28
N ALA A 174 -11.63 7.66 8.95
CA ALA A 174 -12.33 6.92 9.99
C ALA A 174 -12.98 5.64 9.45
N ALA A 175 -13.42 5.65 8.17
CA ALA A 175 -13.93 4.49 7.45
C ALA A 175 -12.83 3.53 6.92
N GLY A 176 -11.55 3.81 7.18
CA GLY A 176 -10.42 2.98 6.75
C GLY A 176 -10.01 3.18 5.29
N HIS A 177 -10.30 4.35 4.70
CA HIS A 177 -9.90 4.71 3.34
C HIS A 177 -8.74 5.70 3.32
N GLU A 178 -8.19 5.97 2.13
CA GLU A 178 -6.91 6.66 1.98
C GLU A 178 -7.01 8.21 1.95
N GLY A 179 -8.16 8.79 2.29
CA GLY A 179 -8.45 10.23 2.22
C GLY A 179 -9.47 10.59 1.13
N VAL A 180 -9.22 11.66 0.36
CA VAL A 180 -10.14 12.13 -0.70
C VAL A 180 -9.46 12.29 -2.07
N VAL A 181 -10.27 12.18 -3.11
CA VAL A 181 -9.94 12.55 -4.48
C VAL A 181 -10.79 13.75 -4.86
N LEU A 182 -10.12 14.83 -5.24
CA LEU A 182 -10.72 16.02 -5.83
C LEU A 182 -10.69 15.89 -7.35
N LYS A 183 -11.81 16.18 -8.01
CA LYS A 183 -11.94 16.16 -9.47
C LYS A 183 -12.55 17.47 -9.96
N ASN A 184 -12.25 17.83 -11.21
CA ASN A 184 -12.89 18.94 -11.91
C ASN A 184 -14.12 18.43 -12.68
N LEU A 185 -15.31 18.91 -12.31
CA LEU A 185 -16.60 18.56 -12.91
C LEU A 185 -16.70 18.98 -14.38
N ALA A 186 -16.02 20.05 -14.78
CA ALA A 186 -15.98 20.54 -16.15
C ALA A 186 -15.02 19.73 -17.05
N ALA A 187 -14.22 18.80 -16.49
CA ALA A 187 -13.23 18.07 -17.25
C ALA A 187 -13.82 16.92 -18.06
N SER A 188 -13.40 16.83 -19.33
CA SER A 188 -13.67 15.66 -20.17
C SER A 188 -12.84 14.45 -19.73
N TYR A 189 -13.27 13.25 -20.14
CA TYR A 189 -12.55 12.03 -19.82
C TYR A 189 -11.29 11.92 -20.69
N GLN A 190 -10.13 11.68 -20.09
CA GLN A 190 -8.86 11.55 -20.81
C GLN A 190 -8.26 10.15 -20.63
N PRO A 191 -8.46 9.22 -21.59
CA PRO A 191 -7.91 7.87 -21.50
C PRO A 191 -6.38 7.90 -21.37
N GLY A 192 -5.86 7.23 -20.34
CA GLY A 192 -4.41 7.06 -20.14
C GLY A 192 -3.65 8.28 -19.60
N THR A 193 -4.28 9.45 -19.47
CA THR A 193 -3.65 10.67 -18.96
C THR A 193 -3.90 10.85 -17.45
N ARG A 194 -2.94 11.44 -16.73
CA ARG A 194 -3.02 11.68 -15.28
C ARG A 194 -2.88 13.16 -14.89
N VAL A 195 -2.95 14.07 -15.86
CA VAL A 195 -2.54 15.47 -15.69
C VAL A 195 -3.77 16.38 -15.69
N GLY A 196 -3.89 17.23 -14.67
CA GLY A 196 -4.66 18.48 -14.73
C GLY A 196 -6.08 18.50 -14.16
N TYR A 197 -6.75 17.36 -13.94
CA TYR A 197 -8.18 17.37 -13.55
C TYR A 197 -8.55 16.45 -12.37
N VAL A 198 -7.57 15.76 -11.79
CA VAL A 198 -7.73 14.95 -10.58
C VAL A 198 -6.59 15.21 -9.62
N THR A 199 -6.90 15.49 -8.36
CA THR A 199 -5.94 15.72 -7.28
C THR A 199 -6.28 14.84 -6.08
N LYS A 200 -5.28 14.16 -5.53
CA LYS A 200 -5.45 13.28 -4.37
C LYS A 200 -4.96 13.99 -3.14
N VAL A 201 -5.74 13.94 -2.08
CA VAL A 201 -5.37 14.43 -0.75
C VAL A 201 -5.46 13.24 0.20
N LYS A 202 -4.32 12.88 0.77
CA LYS A 202 -4.16 11.75 1.67
C LYS A 202 -3.33 12.22 2.87
N PRO A 203 -3.37 11.51 4.00
CA PRO A 203 -2.52 11.82 5.13
C PRO A 203 -1.08 11.91 4.65
N THR A 204 -0.46 13.04 4.95
CA THR A 204 0.99 13.13 4.86
C THR A 204 1.49 12.39 6.08
N MET A 205 1.95 11.15 5.89
CA MET A 205 2.67 10.46 6.94
C MET A 205 3.82 11.35 7.39
N GLU A 206 4.04 11.44 8.69
CA GLU A 206 5.20 12.14 9.23
C GLU A 206 6.45 11.62 8.51
N PRO A 207 7.18 12.48 7.77
CA PRO A 207 8.41 12.06 7.12
C PRO A 207 9.36 11.45 8.14
N LEU A 208 10.13 10.47 7.70
CA LEU A 208 11.15 9.86 8.54
C LEU A 208 12.52 10.44 8.19
N ASP A 209 13.25 10.84 9.22
CA ASP A 209 14.66 11.19 9.14
C ASP A 209 15.49 9.91 9.29
N LEU A 210 16.09 9.45 8.19
CA LEU A 210 16.75 8.15 8.12
C LEU A 210 18.21 8.30 7.72
N VAL A 211 19.03 7.37 8.19
CA VAL A 211 20.45 7.32 7.85
C VAL A 211 20.67 6.52 6.58
N VAL A 212 21.56 7.02 5.72
CA VAL A 212 22.04 6.27 4.56
C VAL A 212 23.18 5.35 5.00
N VAL A 213 22.98 4.04 4.91
CA VAL A 213 23.99 3.01 5.29
C VAL A 213 24.62 2.31 4.09
N GLY A 214 24.12 2.59 2.90
CA GLY A 214 24.67 2.07 1.65
C GLY A 214 23.96 2.67 0.44
N ALA A 215 24.50 2.42 -0.75
CA ALA A 215 23.87 2.83 -1.99
C ALA A 215 24.27 1.92 -3.16
N GLU A 216 23.40 1.76 -4.16
CA GLU A 216 23.75 1.13 -5.44
C GLU A 216 24.11 2.19 -6.50
N TRP A 217 25.12 1.87 -7.32
CA TRP A 217 25.44 2.63 -8.52
C TRP A 217 24.28 2.57 -9.52
N SER A 218 23.94 3.72 -10.09
CA SER A 218 22.92 3.82 -11.13
C SER A 218 23.33 3.06 -12.39
N GLN A 219 22.39 2.85 -13.31
CA GLN A 219 22.63 2.09 -14.53
C GLN A 219 22.60 3.00 -15.77
N GLY A 220 23.28 2.59 -16.85
CA GLY A 220 23.27 3.31 -18.13
C GLY A 220 23.99 4.65 -18.06
N ARG A 221 23.35 5.72 -18.56
CA ARG A 221 23.96 7.06 -18.72
C ARG A 221 24.33 7.74 -17.41
N LYS A 222 23.80 7.26 -16.29
CA LYS A 222 24.02 7.81 -14.94
C LYS A 222 24.92 6.92 -14.09
N SER A 223 25.63 5.96 -14.70
CA SER A 223 26.36 4.93 -13.96
C SER A 223 27.48 5.43 -13.06
N ASP A 224 27.94 6.67 -13.27
CA ASP A 224 28.90 7.34 -12.40
C ASP A 224 28.28 7.91 -11.11
N TRP A 225 26.98 7.74 -10.87
CA TRP A 225 26.29 8.29 -9.69
C TRP A 225 25.60 7.21 -8.85
N LEU A 226 25.71 7.36 -7.53
CA LEU A 226 24.95 6.59 -6.54
C LEU A 226 23.49 7.04 -6.57
N GLY A 227 22.56 6.12 -6.75
CA GLY A 227 21.15 6.47 -6.98
C GLY A 227 20.10 5.61 -6.29
N ARG A 228 20.49 4.50 -5.66
CA ARG A 228 19.57 3.67 -4.88
C ARG A 228 20.03 3.59 -3.45
N LEU A 229 19.42 4.38 -2.57
CA LEU A 229 19.88 4.49 -1.18
C LEU A 229 19.31 3.38 -0.31
N HIS A 230 20.14 2.88 0.60
CA HIS A 230 19.76 1.96 1.65
C HIS A 230 19.48 2.78 2.91
N LEU A 231 18.19 2.89 3.24
CA LEU A 231 17.69 3.73 4.33
C LEU A 231 17.57 2.90 5.60
N ALA A 232 18.10 3.42 6.71
CA ALA A 232 18.11 2.74 7.99
C ALA A 232 17.66 3.66 9.14
N CYS A 233 16.94 3.07 10.09
CA CYS A 233 16.55 3.71 11.34
C CYS A 233 17.49 3.26 12.47
N ARG A 234 17.59 4.03 13.54
CA ARG A 234 18.41 3.68 14.71
C ARG A 234 17.81 2.53 15.52
N VAL A 235 18.65 1.63 16.03
CA VAL A 235 18.28 0.48 16.88
C VAL A 235 19.02 0.55 18.22
N GLY A 236 18.30 0.97 19.29
CA GLY A 236 18.81 1.19 20.66
C GLY A 236 19.58 2.52 20.82
N ASP A 237 19.52 3.29 21.91
CA ASP A 237 18.58 3.44 23.03
C ASP A 237 18.33 4.95 23.18
N ALA A 238 17.07 5.37 23.26
CA ALA A 238 16.70 6.66 23.85
C ALA A 238 15.41 6.46 24.64
N SER A 239 15.53 5.94 25.87
CA SER A 239 14.56 6.24 26.91
C SER A 239 14.84 7.67 27.39
N PRO A 240 13.96 8.66 27.18
CA PRO A 240 14.14 9.97 27.76
C PRO A 240 13.64 9.93 29.21
N GLY A 241 14.55 10.00 30.18
CA GLY A 241 14.25 10.55 31.52
C GLY A 241 13.58 9.63 32.55
N GLY A 242 14.24 8.54 32.94
CA GLY A 242 13.98 7.85 34.21
C GLY A 242 15.03 8.22 35.26
N ASN A 243 14.73 9.23 36.07
CA ASN A 243 15.57 9.71 37.18
C ASN A 243 16.07 8.55 38.06
N GLU A 244 17.38 8.39 38.19
CA GLU A 244 18.00 7.54 39.21
C GLU A 244 17.58 8.02 40.60
N ARG A 245 16.54 7.40 41.18
CA ARG A 245 16.30 7.41 42.63
C ARG A 245 15.80 6.05 43.11
N ASN A 246 16.72 5.38 43.78
CA ASN A 246 16.55 4.43 44.88
C ASN A 246 15.84 3.10 44.59
N ALA A 247 16.68 2.11 44.35
CA ALA A 247 16.50 0.75 44.86
C ALA A 247 16.50 0.78 46.41
N ALA A 248 15.31 0.84 47.01
CA ALA A 248 15.00 0.39 48.37
C ALA A 248 13.52 0.68 48.64
N ASP A 249 12.61 -0.18 48.13
CA ASP A 249 11.25 -0.41 48.66
C ASP A 249 10.53 -1.42 47.74
N ALA A 250 10.96 -2.68 47.81
CA ALA A 250 10.20 -3.82 47.31
C ALA A 250 10.53 -5.06 48.17
N MET A 251 10.39 -4.90 49.48
CA MET A 251 10.22 -5.98 50.43
C MET A 251 8.92 -5.69 51.17
N GLU A 252 7.82 -6.29 50.72
CA GLU A 252 6.79 -6.93 51.56
C GLU A 252 5.59 -7.32 50.71
N LEU A 253 4.97 -8.45 51.10
CA LEU A 253 3.69 -9.01 50.64
C LEU A 253 3.78 -9.79 49.29
N GLY A 254 3.63 -11.10 49.26
CA GLY A 254 3.20 -12.03 50.30
C GLY A 254 3.43 -13.48 49.88
N GLY A 255 3.61 -14.32 50.90
CA GLY A 255 3.62 -15.76 50.76
C GLY A 255 2.21 -16.31 50.57
N GLY A 256 2.11 -17.37 49.78
CA GLY A 256 0.97 -18.26 49.67
C GLY A 256 1.50 -19.60 49.18
N THR A 257 1.56 -20.56 50.09
CA THR A 257 1.98 -21.94 49.87
C THR A 257 0.85 -22.79 49.28
N ASP A 258 1.25 -23.98 48.82
CA ASP A 258 0.47 -25.21 48.65
C ASP A 258 0.20 -25.62 47.20
N GLY A 259 0.92 -26.66 46.79
CA GLY A 259 0.81 -27.34 45.49
C GLY A 259 1.78 -28.51 45.41
N ASP A 260 1.62 -29.47 46.34
CA ASP A 260 2.14 -30.82 46.22
C ASP A 260 1.06 -31.66 45.53
N ASP A 261 1.33 -32.18 44.32
CA ASP A 261 1.02 -33.57 44.03
C ASP A 261 1.80 -34.06 42.80
N SER A 262 2.67 -35.02 43.08
CA SER A 262 3.29 -35.95 42.15
C SER A 262 2.26 -36.74 41.34
N THR A 263 2.59 -37.14 40.12
CA THR A 263 2.78 -38.56 39.80
C THR A 263 3.22 -38.77 38.35
N ASP A 264 4.27 -39.56 38.24
CA ASP A 264 4.74 -40.27 37.06
C ASP A 264 3.62 -41.08 36.38
N ARG A 265 3.74 -41.24 35.06
CA ARG A 265 3.49 -42.50 34.34
C ARG A 265 3.99 -42.40 32.90
N ASP A 266 5.15 -43.00 32.69
CA ASP A 266 5.47 -43.72 31.47
C ASP A 266 4.41 -44.83 31.26
N ASP A 267 4.01 -45.07 30.02
CA ASP A 267 3.82 -46.43 29.51
C ASP A 267 3.74 -46.44 27.97
N GLU A 268 4.37 -47.47 27.45
CA GLU A 268 4.72 -47.75 26.06
C GLU A 268 3.56 -48.29 25.20
N ASN A 269 3.85 -48.38 23.89
CA ASN A 269 3.31 -49.36 22.95
C ASN A 269 1.87 -49.07 22.43
N ASP A 270 1.48 -49.35 21.19
CA ASP A 270 1.83 -50.49 20.36
C ASP A 270 1.56 -50.24 18.86
N SER A 271 2.24 -51.07 18.07
CA SER A 271 2.12 -51.43 16.64
C SER A 271 0.85 -51.06 15.86
N ALA A 272 1.04 -50.77 14.55
CA ALA A 272 0.36 -51.53 13.50
C ALA A 272 1.07 -51.40 12.15
N ASP A 273 1.49 -52.56 11.64
CA ASP A 273 1.97 -52.85 10.30
C ASP A 273 1.03 -52.37 9.19
N ARG A 274 1.60 -52.06 8.02
CA ARG A 274 1.12 -52.54 6.72
C ARG A 274 2.18 -52.29 5.63
N ASP A 275 2.72 -53.41 5.17
CA ASP A 275 3.47 -53.59 3.93
C ASP A 275 2.57 -53.44 2.68
N ASP A 276 3.24 -53.50 1.52
CA ASP A 276 2.77 -53.52 0.11
C ASP A 276 2.59 -52.15 -0.55
N GLU A 277 3.24 -51.79 -1.66
CA GLU A 277 3.86 -52.57 -2.75
C GLU A 277 4.94 -51.71 -3.43
N ASN A 278 6.06 -52.33 -3.81
CA ASN A 278 7.12 -51.75 -4.64
C ASN A 278 7.06 -52.41 -6.02
N ASP A 279 6.78 -51.63 -7.07
CA ASP A 279 6.91 -52.09 -8.45
C ASP A 279 7.61 -51.02 -9.33
N THR A 280 8.88 -51.33 -9.61
CA THR A 280 9.63 -51.15 -10.86
C THR A 280 9.70 -49.78 -11.59
N ALA A 281 10.95 -49.29 -11.61
CA ALA A 281 11.82 -49.10 -12.79
C ALA A 281 11.75 -47.80 -13.64
N ASP A 282 12.97 -47.25 -13.80
CA ASP A 282 13.56 -46.64 -15.00
C ASP A 282 13.00 -45.30 -15.54
N ARG A 283 13.74 -44.20 -15.28
CA ARG A 283 14.63 -43.57 -16.28
C ARG A 283 15.25 -42.25 -15.80
N ASP A 284 16.53 -42.15 -16.14
CA ASP A 284 17.43 -41.01 -16.00
C ASP A 284 17.02 -39.77 -16.83
N ASP A 285 17.57 -38.64 -16.40
CA ASP A 285 17.88 -37.40 -17.13
C ASP A 285 16.74 -36.62 -17.79
N GLU A 286 16.42 -35.46 -17.19
CA GLU A 286 16.60 -34.17 -17.87
C GLU A 286 16.61 -33.02 -16.85
N ASN A 287 17.82 -32.69 -16.41
CA ASN A 287 18.15 -31.51 -15.62
C ASN A 287 18.53 -30.40 -16.60
N GLY A 288 17.71 -29.36 -16.72
CA GLY A 288 18.06 -28.19 -17.52
C GLY A 288 16.88 -27.26 -17.72
N VAL A 289 17.06 -25.98 -17.38
CA VAL A 289 16.08 -24.88 -17.46
C VAL A 289 15.27 -24.67 -16.19
N ASN A 290 15.95 -24.37 -15.08
CA ASN A 290 15.38 -23.46 -14.06
C ASN A 290 16.44 -22.74 -13.19
N ASP A 291 17.60 -22.42 -13.76
CA ASP A 291 18.72 -21.78 -13.02
C ASP A 291 19.06 -20.35 -13.52
N GLU A 292 18.02 -19.54 -13.77
CA GLU A 292 18.19 -18.10 -14.00
C GLU A 292 17.23 -17.20 -13.20
N ARG A 293 16.27 -17.77 -12.45
CA ARG A 293 15.37 -17.00 -11.56
C ARG A 293 15.66 -17.15 -10.05
N ALA A 294 16.66 -17.94 -9.69
CA ALA A 294 17.06 -18.19 -8.30
C ALA A 294 18.37 -17.48 -7.89
N ARG A 295 18.82 -16.47 -8.64
CA ARG A 295 20.06 -15.70 -8.36
C ARG A 295 19.82 -14.26 -7.85
N GLU A 296 18.61 -13.91 -7.45
CA GLU A 296 18.30 -12.65 -6.73
C GLU A 296 18.04 -12.85 -5.22
N ALA A 297 18.43 -13.99 -4.66
CA ALA A 297 18.61 -14.17 -3.22
C ALA A 297 20.05 -13.78 -2.85
N GLY A 298 20.38 -12.50 -3.06
CA GLY A 298 21.67 -11.91 -2.68
C GLY A 298 21.56 -11.28 -1.29
N ASP A 299 22.18 -11.95 -0.33
CA ASP A 299 22.61 -11.49 1.00
C ASP A 299 21.53 -11.02 2.01
N ALA A 300 21.05 -11.98 2.79
CA ALA A 300 20.14 -11.80 3.91
C ALA A 300 20.88 -11.71 5.27
N THR A 301 22.07 -11.11 5.34
CA THR A 301 22.80 -11.02 6.62
C THR A 301 23.70 -9.78 6.73
N GLU A 302 23.09 -8.61 6.93
CA GLU A 302 23.80 -7.50 7.58
C GLU A 302 22.98 -7.01 8.78
N ARG A 303 23.48 -7.35 9.97
CA ARG A 303 22.75 -7.46 11.23
C ARG A 303 22.42 -6.15 11.95
N THR A 304 22.38 -5.04 11.21
CA THR A 304 22.70 -3.64 11.58
C THR A 304 24.09 -3.21 11.13
N ILE A 305 24.19 -1.97 10.67
CA ILE A 305 25.44 -1.27 10.35
C ILE A 305 25.56 -0.17 11.39
N ASP A 306 26.55 -0.29 12.31
CA ASP A 306 26.85 0.71 13.33
C ASP A 306 25.62 1.19 14.15
N GLY A 307 24.72 0.26 14.50
CA GLY A 307 23.51 0.57 15.29
C GLY A 307 22.29 1.01 14.46
N TYR A 308 22.36 0.96 13.12
CA TYR A 308 21.26 1.28 12.23
C TYR A 308 20.76 0.05 11.48
N ALA A 309 19.45 -0.16 11.45
CA ALA A 309 18.80 -1.26 10.73
C ALA A 309 18.02 -0.76 9.51
N LYS A 310 18.20 -1.44 8.38
CA LYS A 310 17.54 -1.07 7.12
C LYS A 310 16.02 -1.18 7.25
N VAL A 311 15.32 -0.14 6.81
CA VAL A 311 13.84 -0.07 6.75
C VAL A 311 13.34 0.21 5.33
N GLY A 312 14.22 0.42 4.36
CA GLY A 312 13.79 0.67 3.01
C GLY A 312 14.94 0.82 2.03
N ARG A 313 14.55 0.83 0.75
CA ARG A 313 15.42 1.24 -0.34
C ARG A 313 14.69 2.28 -1.17
N MET A 314 15.40 3.35 -1.52
CA MET A 314 14.86 4.45 -2.29
C MET A 314 15.42 4.40 -3.70
N PHE A 315 14.56 4.13 -4.68
CA PHE A 315 14.95 3.88 -6.07
C PHE A 315 14.60 5.02 -7.04
N SER A 316 13.79 5.99 -6.60
CA SER A 316 13.19 7.00 -7.46
C SER A 316 12.94 8.29 -6.69
N GLY A 317 13.01 9.42 -7.39
CA GLY A 317 12.72 10.74 -6.80
C GLY A 317 13.91 11.70 -6.81
N LEU A 318 15.12 11.22 -7.14
CA LEU A 318 16.31 12.06 -7.26
C LEU A 318 16.42 12.68 -8.65
N THR A 319 16.57 14.00 -8.71
CA THR A 319 16.99 14.74 -9.91
C THR A 319 18.45 14.44 -10.23
N ASP A 320 18.91 14.79 -11.43
CA ASP A 320 20.33 14.63 -11.83
C ASP A 320 21.25 15.42 -10.88
N GLU A 321 20.84 16.62 -10.47
CA GLU A 321 21.57 17.45 -9.49
C GLU A 321 21.64 16.76 -8.13
N GLN A 322 20.53 16.19 -7.66
CA GLN A 322 20.50 15.45 -6.38
C GLN A 322 21.33 14.16 -6.43
N LEU A 323 21.40 13.48 -7.57
CA LEU A 323 22.26 12.29 -7.74
C LEU A 323 23.75 12.65 -7.64
N VAL A 324 24.14 13.78 -8.23
CA VAL A 324 25.51 14.30 -8.11
C VAL A 324 25.83 14.62 -6.65
N GLU A 325 24.99 15.43 -6.00
CA GLU A 325 25.20 15.83 -4.60
C GLU A 325 25.25 14.61 -3.66
N MET A 326 24.35 13.65 -3.85
CA MET A 326 24.34 12.41 -3.09
C MET A 326 25.64 11.62 -3.27
N THR A 327 26.15 11.53 -4.51
CA THR A 327 27.40 10.83 -4.80
C THR A 327 28.59 11.52 -4.13
N GLU A 328 28.67 12.85 -4.24
CA GLU A 328 29.75 13.65 -3.62
C GLU A 328 29.77 13.51 -2.09
N ARG A 329 28.61 13.36 -1.45
CA ARG A 329 28.49 13.15 0.01
C ARG A 329 28.82 11.73 0.43
N LEU A 330 28.38 10.72 -0.33
CA LEU A 330 28.49 9.31 0.06
C LEU A 330 29.81 8.65 -0.35
N GLU A 331 30.41 9.02 -1.48
CA GLU A 331 31.64 8.40 -1.99
C GLU A 331 32.81 8.48 -1.00
N PRO A 332 33.06 9.61 -0.29
CA PRO A 332 34.10 9.69 0.75
C PRO A 332 33.81 8.84 1.99
N LEU A 333 32.57 8.38 2.16
CA LEU A 333 32.11 7.60 3.30
C LEU A 333 32.11 6.09 3.03
N VAL A 334 32.43 5.66 1.80
CA VAL A 334 32.45 4.24 1.44
C VAL A 334 33.45 3.47 2.32
N THR A 335 32.95 2.44 3.01
CA THR A 335 33.74 1.51 3.83
C THR A 335 33.95 0.18 3.13
N GLU A 336 33.00 -0.22 2.27
CA GLU A 336 33.08 -1.45 1.49
C GLU A 336 32.45 -1.24 0.11
N ASP A 337 33.11 -1.75 -0.94
CA ASP A 337 32.61 -1.76 -2.31
C ASP A 337 32.35 -3.21 -2.75
N ARG A 338 31.08 -3.52 -3.02
CA ARG A 338 30.57 -4.83 -3.46
C ARG A 338 30.24 -4.83 -4.97
N GLY A 339 30.87 -3.92 -5.73
CA GLY A 339 30.72 -3.77 -7.17
C GLY A 339 29.47 -3.00 -7.57
N LYS A 340 28.27 -3.59 -7.36
CA LYS A 340 27.01 -2.90 -7.68
C LYS A 340 26.49 -2.03 -6.53
N GLU A 341 26.92 -2.33 -5.31
CA GLU A 341 26.51 -1.68 -4.07
C GLU A 341 27.75 -1.28 -3.30
N VAL A 342 27.67 -0.15 -2.59
CA VAL A 342 28.65 0.29 -1.60
C VAL A 342 27.98 0.34 -0.23
N VAL A 343 28.73 -0.05 0.80
CA VAL A 343 28.41 0.23 2.21
C VAL A 343 29.12 1.52 2.58
N VAL A 344 28.42 2.41 3.27
CA VAL A 344 28.95 3.71 3.69
C VAL A 344 28.89 3.87 5.20
N ARG A 345 29.76 4.71 5.76
CA ARG A 345 29.63 5.14 7.15
C ARG A 345 28.30 5.87 7.35
N PRO A 346 27.56 5.60 8.44
CA PRO A 346 26.26 6.20 8.73
C PRO A 346 26.39 7.67 9.17
N GLU A 347 26.82 8.55 8.28
CA GLU A 347 27.03 9.98 8.57
C GLU A 347 26.00 10.90 7.88
N VAL A 348 25.27 10.40 6.88
CA VAL A 348 24.32 11.20 6.09
C VAL A 348 22.88 10.88 6.52
N VAL A 349 22.18 11.89 7.02
CA VAL A 349 20.75 11.83 7.35
C VAL A 349 19.94 12.47 6.23
N VAL A 350 18.86 11.79 5.83
CA VAL A 350 17.93 12.25 4.79
C VAL A 350 16.50 12.21 5.31
N GLU A 351 15.72 13.23 4.96
CA GLU A 351 14.29 13.27 5.22
C GLU A 351 13.56 12.53 4.09
N VAL A 352 12.67 11.61 4.45
CA VAL A 352 12.03 10.69 3.52
C VAL A 352 10.52 10.72 3.66
N GLU A 353 9.80 11.09 2.59
CA GLU A 353 8.37 10.82 2.49
C GLU A 353 8.14 9.36 2.07
N TYR A 354 7.07 8.75 2.55
CA TYR A 354 6.67 7.40 2.19
C TYR A 354 5.14 7.30 2.14
N GLU A 355 4.62 6.24 1.51
CA GLU A 355 3.17 6.07 1.38
C GLU A 355 2.55 5.29 2.55
N ALA A 356 3.29 4.33 3.09
CA ALA A 356 2.90 3.50 4.23
C ALA A 356 4.13 2.74 4.73
N ILE A 357 4.07 2.22 5.95
CA ILE A 357 4.99 1.24 6.50
C ILE A 357 4.30 -0.13 6.38
N GLN A 358 5.01 -1.17 5.98
CA GLN A 358 4.43 -2.53 5.87
C GLN A 358 5.27 -3.54 6.65
N SER A 359 4.62 -4.57 7.20
CA SER A 359 5.35 -5.72 7.72
C SER A 359 6.11 -6.43 6.60
N SER A 360 7.38 -6.74 6.82
CA SER A 360 8.25 -7.36 5.83
C SER A 360 9.26 -8.30 6.49
N PRO A 361 9.31 -9.58 6.11
CA PRO A 361 10.32 -10.52 6.60
C PRO A 361 11.70 -10.29 5.97
N ARG A 362 11.82 -9.37 4.98
CA ARG A 362 13.09 -9.06 4.29
C ARG A 362 13.99 -8.12 5.06
N TYR A 363 13.44 -7.38 6.02
CA TYR A 363 14.19 -6.46 6.86
C TYR A 363 14.17 -6.98 8.29
N GLU A 364 15.30 -6.91 8.98
CA GLU A 364 15.41 -7.38 10.37
C GLU A 364 14.51 -6.60 11.33
N THR A 365 14.23 -5.34 10.99
CA THR A 365 13.27 -4.50 11.72
C THR A 365 11.85 -5.09 11.72
N GLY A 366 11.53 -5.95 10.75
CA GLY A 366 10.19 -6.43 10.45
C GLY A 366 9.36 -5.44 9.63
N PHE A 367 9.93 -4.30 9.22
CA PHE A 367 9.22 -3.22 8.54
C PHE A 367 9.89 -2.79 7.23
N ALA A 368 9.08 -2.34 6.28
CA ALA A 368 9.54 -1.75 5.02
C ALA A 368 8.76 -0.49 4.67
N LEU A 369 9.45 0.58 4.28
CA LEU A 369 8.81 1.76 3.70
C LEU A 369 8.28 1.46 2.30
N ARG A 370 7.04 1.84 2.04
CA ARG A 370 6.41 1.76 0.72
C ARG A 370 6.64 3.05 -0.05
N PHE A 371 7.27 2.93 -1.21
CA PHE A 371 7.64 4.04 -2.10
C PHE A 371 8.31 5.23 -1.38
N PRO A 372 9.40 5.00 -0.63
CA PRO A 372 10.15 6.09 -0.03
C PRO A 372 10.68 7.04 -1.11
N ARG A 373 10.67 8.34 -0.83
CA ARG A 373 11.17 9.40 -1.71
C ARG A 373 11.91 10.44 -0.89
N PHE A 374 12.96 10.98 -1.49
CA PHE A 374 13.81 11.99 -0.92
C PHE A 374 13.09 13.33 -0.84
N LEU A 375 13.03 13.92 0.36
CA LEU A 375 12.61 15.30 0.55
C LEU A 375 13.81 16.24 0.62
N GLY A 376 14.84 15.87 1.38
CA GLY A 376 16.03 16.69 1.55
C GLY A 376 17.11 16.05 2.42
N PHE A 377 18.29 16.68 2.43
CA PHE A 377 19.34 16.37 3.40
C PHE A 377 19.02 17.07 4.73
N ARG A 378 19.24 16.35 5.84
CA ARG A 378 19.10 16.89 7.20
C ARG A 378 20.46 17.21 7.77
N ASP A 379 21.12 18.19 7.17
CA ASP A 379 22.43 18.69 7.62
C ASP A 379 22.39 19.32 9.02
N ASP A 380 21.18 19.59 9.53
CA ASP A 380 20.88 20.04 10.88
C ASP A 380 20.87 18.92 11.93
N LEU A 381 20.79 17.65 11.50
CA LEU A 381 20.72 16.48 12.39
C LEU A 381 22.03 15.69 12.40
N ALA A 382 22.42 15.20 13.58
CA ALA A 382 23.43 14.16 13.67
C ALA A 382 22.79 12.79 13.38
N PRO A 383 23.55 11.77 12.93
CA PRO A 383 23.02 10.42 12.73
C PRO A 383 22.30 9.85 13.95
N GLU A 384 22.77 10.20 15.15
CA GLU A 384 22.17 9.77 16.41
C GLU A 384 20.77 10.37 16.64
N ASP A 385 20.43 11.48 15.98
CA ASP A 385 19.12 12.12 16.04
C ASP A 385 18.13 11.55 15.02
N ALA A 386 18.58 10.66 14.12
CA ALA A 386 17.70 10.00 13.16
C ALA A 386 16.62 9.15 13.86
N ASP A 387 15.52 8.93 13.14
CA ASP A 387 14.37 8.23 13.65
C ASP A 387 14.70 6.80 14.07
N SER A 388 14.09 6.40 15.19
CA SER A 388 14.32 5.10 15.80
C SER A 388 13.37 4.04 15.27
N LEU A 389 13.74 2.77 15.44
CA LEU A 389 12.83 1.66 15.19
C LEU A 389 11.54 1.74 16.01
N SER A 390 11.58 2.35 17.21
CA SER A 390 10.38 2.57 18.01
C SER A 390 9.41 3.55 17.34
N LYS A 391 9.93 4.63 16.75
CA LYS A 391 9.14 5.61 15.98
C LYS A 391 8.55 4.96 14.72
N VAL A 392 9.33 4.15 14.02
CA VAL A 392 8.83 3.38 12.86
C VAL A 392 7.69 2.42 13.25
N ARG A 393 7.76 1.81 14.45
CA ARG A 393 6.68 0.96 14.98
C ARG A 393 5.44 1.76 15.34
N GLU A 394 5.61 2.88 16.04
CA GLU A 394 4.53 3.79 16.40
C GLU A 394 3.76 4.25 15.15
N LEU A 395 4.48 4.76 14.14
CA LEU A 395 3.89 5.18 12.87
C LEU A 395 3.25 4.03 12.09
N TYR A 396 3.69 2.78 12.29
CA TYR A 396 3.06 1.59 11.71
C TYR A 396 1.77 1.18 12.44
N GLU A 397 1.67 1.46 13.73
CA GLU A 397 0.46 1.20 14.54
C GLU A 397 -0.60 2.29 14.35
N GLU A 398 -0.18 3.52 14.01
CA GLU A 398 -1.04 4.69 13.81
C GLU A 398 -1.63 4.83 12.39
N GLN A 399 -1.10 4.11 11.40
CA GLN A 399 -1.43 4.26 9.98
C GLN A 399 -2.68 3.50 9.49
#